data_AF-A0AA38UNP9-F1
#
_entry.id   AF-A0AA38UNP9-F1
#
_cell.length_a   1.000
_cell.length_b   1.000
_cell.length_c   1.000
_cell.angle_alpha   90.00
_cell.angle_beta   90.00
_cell.angle_gamma   90.00
#
_symmetry.space_group_name_H-M   'P 1'
#
loop_
_entity.id
_entity.type
_entity.pdbx_description
1 polymer ?
#
loop_
_entity_poly.entity_id
_entity_poly.type
_entity_poly.pdbx_seq_one_letter_code
_entity_poly.pdbx_strand_id
1 'polypeptide(L)'
;SGRKVVLVDTPGFDDSRDGRTDTEILRKISEFMISEYDQHRKLNGSIFFHRMSDPRFGGQSRRSLRIFRELCGAATFKNVVVLTTFWDRVNEQEGLAREEELKSNSNFFKDLVDGGARFIRHDRENNGARQVLDHIFTLVPTTVQIQKEIREEGKSLEEIAAGSAQREEINRMVAKHKKEMDDLNIEI
;
A
#
# COMPACT_ATOMS: atom_id res chain seq x y z
N SER A 1 1.03 32.70 4.08
CA SER A 1 2.18 31.88 4.53
C SER A 1 2.31 30.68 3.61
N GLY A 2 3.53 30.29 3.22
CA GLY A 2 3.77 29.09 2.41
C GLY A 2 4.28 27.94 3.27
N ARG A 3 3.88 26.70 2.95
CA ARG A 3 4.48 25.47 3.51
C ARG A 3 5.25 24.76 2.41
N LYS A 4 6.45 24.27 2.71
CA LYS A 4 7.19 23.40 1.80
C LYS A 4 6.60 21.99 1.91
N VAL A 5 6.13 21.47 0.78
CA VAL A 5 5.53 20.13 0.68
C VAL A 5 6.41 19.29 -0.22
N VAL A 6 6.71 18.07 0.20
CA VAL A 6 7.37 17.06 -0.63
C VAL A 6 6.36 15.93 -0.84
N LEU A 7 5.99 15.70 -2.10
CA LEU A 7 5.17 14.56 -2.50
C LEU A 7 6.08 13.60 -3.26
N VAL A 8 6.02 12.33 -2.88
CA VAL A 8 6.87 11.28 -3.43
C VAL A 8 5.95 10.30 -4.14
N ASP A 9 6.07 10.24 -5.45
CA ASP A 9 5.38 9.24 -6.25
C ASP A 9 6.23 7.96 -6.29
N THR A 10 5.61 6.84 -5.95
CA THR A 10 6.28 5.55 -5.85
C THR A 10 5.87 4.67 -7.03
N PRO A 11 6.79 3.89 -7.62
CA PRO A 11 6.39 2.84 -8.55
C PRO A 11 5.35 1.93 -7.89
N GLY A 12 4.31 1.56 -8.65
CA GLY A 12 3.32 0.60 -8.17
C GLY A 12 3.91 -0.80 -8.10
N PHE A 13 3.62 -1.54 -7.02
CA PHE A 13 3.73 -3.01 -7.04
C PHE A 13 2.91 -3.55 -8.22
N ASP A 14 3.44 -4.51 -8.97
CA ASP A 14 2.91 -5.00 -10.26
C ASP A 14 3.19 -4.12 -11.51
N ASP A 15 4.10 -3.15 -11.42
CA ASP A 15 4.54 -2.40 -12.61
C ASP A 15 5.53 -3.19 -13.49
N SER A 16 4.96 -4.05 -14.35
CA SER A 16 5.71 -4.85 -15.33
C SER A 16 6.23 -4.06 -16.53
N ARG A 17 5.90 -2.76 -16.68
CA ARG A 17 6.20 -1.96 -17.88
C ARG A 17 7.70 -1.85 -18.19
N ASP A 18 8.55 -2.00 -17.17
CA ASP A 18 10.01 -1.92 -17.27
C ASP A 18 10.73 -3.22 -16.84
N GLY A 19 10.02 -4.35 -16.72
CA GLY A 19 10.61 -5.62 -16.25
C GLY A 19 11.04 -5.61 -14.78
N ARG A 20 10.59 -4.62 -13.99
CA ARG A 20 10.92 -4.51 -12.57
C ARG A 20 10.14 -5.53 -11.74
N THR A 21 10.82 -6.13 -10.78
CA THR A 21 10.20 -7.02 -9.80
C THR A 21 9.64 -6.23 -8.62
N ASP A 22 8.62 -6.79 -7.94
CA ASP A 22 8.12 -6.22 -6.69
C ASP A 22 9.24 -6.04 -5.66
N THR A 23 10.27 -6.90 -5.67
CA THR A 23 11.44 -6.81 -4.78
C THR A 23 12.27 -5.56 -5.04
N GLU A 24 12.46 -5.20 -6.31
CA GLU A 24 13.15 -3.96 -6.67
C GLU A 24 12.33 -2.72 -6.32
N ILE A 25 11.01 -2.80 -6.45
CA ILE A 25 10.10 -1.72 -6.04
C ILE A 25 10.18 -1.52 -4.53
N LEU A 26 10.09 -2.61 -3.75
CA LEU A 26 10.25 -2.58 -2.31
C LEU A 26 11.61 -1.95 -1.94
N ARG A 27 12.71 -2.43 -2.53
CA ARG A 27 14.05 -1.90 -2.29
C ARG A 27 14.12 -0.39 -2.52
N LYS A 28 13.59 0.13 -3.64
CA LYS A 28 13.60 1.56 -3.95
C LYS A 28 12.82 2.39 -2.92
N ILE A 29 11.64 1.90 -2.52
CA ILE A 29 10.82 2.56 -1.49
C ILE A 29 11.58 2.59 -0.17
N SER A 30 12.20 1.48 0.22
CA SER A 30 13.00 1.35 1.44
C SER A 30 14.19 2.30 1.42
N GLU A 31 15.01 2.30 0.37
CA GLU A 31 16.16 3.19 0.21
C GLU A 31 15.75 4.66 0.35
N PHE A 32 14.65 5.04 -0.30
CA PHE A 32 14.10 6.38 -0.18
C PHE A 32 13.70 6.70 1.27
N MET A 33 12.83 5.89 1.90
CA MET A 33 12.35 6.14 3.27
C MET A 33 13.49 6.22 4.29
N ILE A 34 14.53 5.42 4.07
CA ILE A 34 15.71 5.39 4.91
C ILE A 34 16.57 6.64 4.71
N SER A 35 16.78 7.08 3.48
CA SER A 35 17.50 8.33 3.21
C SER A 35 16.80 9.55 3.83
N GLU A 36 15.46 9.56 3.86
CA GLU A 36 14.67 10.60 4.52
C GLU A 36 14.83 10.55 6.05
N TYR A 37 14.82 9.34 6.62
CA TYR A 37 15.04 9.11 8.05
C TYR A 37 16.42 9.59 8.50
N ASP A 38 17.47 9.26 7.74
CA ASP A 38 18.85 9.66 8.03
C ASP A 38 19.00 11.19 8.01
N GLN A 39 18.20 11.87 7.19
CA GLN A 39 18.12 13.33 7.15
C GLN A 39 17.10 13.91 8.15
N HIS A 40 16.67 13.11 9.13
CA HIS A 40 15.80 13.47 10.24
C HIS A 40 14.42 13.97 9.79
N ARG A 41 13.96 13.52 8.60
CA ARG A 41 12.62 13.82 8.08
C ARG A 41 11.65 12.70 8.42
N LYS A 42 10.57 13.08 9.10
CA LYS A 42 9.46 12.21 9.46
C LYS A 42 8.36 12.30 8.42
N LEU A 43 7.59 11.22 8.27
CA LEU A 43 6.49 11.17 7.33
C LEU A 43 5.21 11.75 7.98
N ASN A 44 4.56 12.70 7.31
CA ASN A 44 3.25 13.20 7.75
C ASN A 44 2.13 12.21 7.45
N GLY A 45 2.16 11.55 6.30
CA GLY A 45 1.19 10.52 5.96
C GLY A 45 1.55 9.76 4.69
N SER A 46 0.92 8.59 4.54
CA SER A 46 1.02 7.73 3.36
C SER A 46 -0.32 7.69 2.65
N ILE A 47 -0.32 7.69 1.32
CA ILE A 47 -1.56 7.62 0.53
C ILE A 47 -1.56 6.30 -0.23
N PHE A 48 -2.55 5.45 0.03
CA PHE A 48 -2.80 4.24 -0.75
C PHE A 48 -3.92 4.50 -1.76
N PHE A 49 -3.64 4.35 -3.04
CA PHE A 49 -4.62 4.57 -4.09
C PHE A 49 -5.35 3.27 -4.42
N HIS A 50 -6.68 3.34 -4.50
CA HIS A 50 -7.51 2.23 -4.96
C HIS A 50 -8.48 2.70 -6.05
N ARG A 51 -8.62 1.93 -7.13
CA ARG A 51 -9.56 2.24 -8.21
C ARG A 51 -10.88 1.53 -7.95
N MET A 52 -11.96 2.30 -7.82
CA MET A 52 -13.29 1.72 -7.60
C MET A 52 -13.82 0.97 -8.83
N SER A 53 -13.33 1.32 -10.02
CA SER A 53 -13.72 0.67 -11.27
C SER A 53 -13.32 -0.79 -11.37
N ASP A 54 -12.35 -1.24 -10.57
CA ASP A 54 -11.87 -2.62 -10.63
C ASP A 54 -12.94 -3.54 -10.02
N PRO A 55 -13.51 -4.48 -10.81
CA PRO A 55 -14.70 -5.23 -10.39
C PRO A 55 -14.44 -6.22 -9.25
N ARG A 56 -13.18 -6.47 -8.91
CA ARG A 56 -12.77 -7.37 -7.83
C ARG A 56 -11.53 -6.80 -7.17
N PHE A 57 -11.47 -6.88 -5.84
CA PHE A 57 -10.22 -6.70 -5.13
C PHE A 57 -9.33 -7.93 -5.39
N GLY A 58 -8.50 -7.83 -6.44
CA GLY A 58 -7.73 -8.95 -6.99
C GLY A 58 -6.60 -9.42 -6.07
N GLY A 59 -5.99 -10.56 -6.42
CA GLY A 59 -4.82 -11.08 -5.71
C GLY A 59 -3.67 -10.07 -5.64
N GLN A 60 -3.47 -9.28 -6.71
CA GLN A 60 -2.43 -8.26 -6.77
C GLN A 60 -2.69 -7.09 -5.82
N SER A 61 -3.92 -6.56 -5.79
CA SER A 61 -4.29 -5.49 -4.85
C SER A 61 -4.12 -5.94 -3.40
N ARG A 62 -4.47 -7.20 -3.08
CA ARG A 62 -4.22 -7.80 -1.76
C ARG A 62 -2.74 -7.87 -1.42
N ARG A 63 -1.89 -8.29 -2.36
CA ARG A 63 -0.44 -8.35 -2.18
C ARG A 63 0.16 -6.98 -1.92
N SER A 64 -0.15 -6.02 -2.79
CA SER A 64 0.30 -4.63 -2.67
C SER A 64 -0.13 -4.02 -1.32
N LEU A 65 -1.39 -4.23 -0.93
CA LEU A 65 -1.90 -3.78 0.37
C LEU A 65 -1.20 -4.47 1.55
N ARG A 66 -0.89 -5.76 1.44
CA ARG A 66 -0.14 -6.48 2.47
C ARG A 66 1.24 -5.85 2.67
N ILE A 67 2.02 -5.69 1.59
CA ILE A 67 3.36 -5.08 1.67
C ILE A 67 3.27 -3.66 2.24
N PHE A 68 2.30 -2.87 1.79
CA PHE A 68 2.07 -1.51 2.28
C PHE A 68 1.75 -1.47 3.79
N ARG A 69 0.92 -2.39 4.30
CA ARG A 69 0.63 -2.51 5.73
C ARG A 69 1.89 -2.76 6.54
N GLU A 70 2.75 -3.68 6.08
CA GLU A 70 4.01 -3.98 6.77
C GLU A 70 5.00 -2.81 6.72
N LEU A 71 5.08 -2.08 5.59
CA LEU A 71 5.92 -0.88 5.47
C LEU A 71 5.53 0.21 6.48
N CYS A 72 4.23 0.43 6.66
CA CYS A 72 3.72 1.43 7.59
C CYS A 72 3.82 0.94 9.05
N GLY A 73 3.37 -0.29 9.31
CA GLY A 73 3.14 -0.85 10.64
C GLY A 73 1.90 -0.28 11.34
N ALA A 74 1.22 -1.12 12.13
CA ALA A 74 -0.08 -0.81 12.73
C ALA A 74 -0.11 0.49 13.55
N ALA A 75 1.00 0.83 14.22
CA ALA A 75 1.11 2.05 15.02
C ALA A 75 1.01 3.35 14.20
N THR A 76 1.17 3.28 12.87
CA THR A 76 1.14 4.44 11.97
C THR A 76 -0.06 4.44 11.03
N PHE A 77 -1.01 3.50 11.16
CA PHE A 77 -2.19 3.45 10.30
C PHE A 77 -3.06 4.71 10.37
N LYS A 78 -3.10 5.40 11.51
CA LYS A 78 -3.72 6.73 11.66
C LYS A 78 -3.13 7.82 10.74
N ASN A 79 -1.94 7.59 10.20
CA ASN A 79 -1.28 8.47 9.23
C ASN A 79 -1.51 8.03 7.78
N VAL A 80 -2.31 6.98 7.56
CA VAL A 80 -2.63 6.48 6.23
C VAL A 80 -3.94 7.09 5.74
N VAL A 81 -3.94 7.49 4.47
CA VAL A 81 -5.15 7.83 3.72
C VAL A 81 -5.35 6.79 2.62
N VAL A 82 -6.50 6.13 2.61
CA VAL A 82 -6.93 5.32 1.47
C VAL A 82 -7.74 6.22 0.54
N LEU A 83 -7.17 6.53 -0.62
CA LEU A 83 -7.79 7.38 -1.63
C LEU A 83 -8.44 6.51 -2.69
N THR A 84 -9.77 6.49 -2.72
CA THR A 84 -10.56 5.76 -3.72
C THR A 84 -10.81 6.65 -4.94
N THR A 85 -10.56 6.13 -6.14
CA THR A 85 -10.55 6.88 -7.41
C THR A 85 -11.49 6.24 -8.44
N PHE A 86 -11.74 6.93 -9.56
CA PHE A 86 -12.59 6.44 -10.67
C PHE A 86 -14.04 6.13 -10.27
N TRP A 87 -14.58 6.91 -9.33
CA TRP A 87 -15.98 6.82 -8.90
C TRP A 87 -16.98 7.09 -10.04
N ASP A 88 -16.57 7.86 -11.05
CA ASP A 88 -17.33 8.16 -12.27
C ASP A 88 -17.53 6.95 -13.19
N ARG A 89 -16.84 5.84 -12.94
CA ARG A 89 -16.90 4.61 -13.75
C ARG A 89 -17.68 3.48 -13.08
N VAL A 90 -18.28 3.74 -11.92
CA VAL A 90 -19.07 2.79 -11.16
C VAL A 90 -20.41 3.42 -10.85
N ASN A 91 -21.48 2.63 -10.88
CA ASN A 91 -22.76 3.16 -10.43
C ASN A 91 -22.70 3.43 -8.91
N GLU A 92 -23.43 4.44 -8.43
CA GLU A 92 -23.31 4.90 -7.05
C GLU A 92 -23.58 3.79 -6.03
N GLN A 93 -24.66 3.01 -6.21
CA GLN A 93 -25.06 1.95 -5.29
C GLN A 93 -24.00 0.85 -5.18
N GLU A 94 -23.45 0.43 -6.32
CA GLU A 94 -22.35 -0.53 -6.39
C GLU A 94 -21.07 0.04 -5.78
N GLY A 95 -20.75 1.30 -6.05
CA GLY A 95 -19.59 1.97 -5.46
C GLY A 95 -19.67 2.04 -3.94
N LEU A 96 -20.85 2.35 -3.40
CA LEU A 96 -21.11 2.34 -1.95
C LEU A 96 -20.96 0.94 -1.37
N ALA A 97 -21.58 -0.07 -1.98
CA ALA A 97 -21.47 -1.46 -1.51
C ALA A 97 -20.01 -1.96 -1.54
N ARG A 98 -19.27 -1.66 -2.61
CA ARG A 98 -17.84 -1.98 -2.73
C ARG A 98 -17.03 -1.26 -1.66
N GLU A 99 -17.25 0.03 -1.43
CA GLU A 99 -16.50 0.77 -0.40
C GLU A 99 -16.73 0.19 1.00
N GLU A 100 -17.97 -0.19 1.33
CA GLU A 100 -18.26 -0.84 2.60
C GLU A 100 -17.61 -2.22 2.71
N GLU A 101 -17.58 -3.01 1.64
CA GLU A 101 -16.83 -4.27 1.60
C GLU A 101 -15.32 -4.03 1.83
N LEU A 102 -14.74 -3.03 1.16
CA LEU A 102 -13.33 -2.66 1.30
C LEU A 102 -12.97 -2.31 2.74
N LYS A 103 -13.84 -1.57 3.45
CA LYS A 103 -13.63 -1.14 4.84
C LYS A 103 -13.88 -2.24 5.87
N SER A 104 -14.79 -3.18 5.59
CA SER A 104 -15.25 -4.18 6.58
C SER A 104 -14.55 -5.53 6.47
N ASN A 105 -13.92 -5.84 5.34
CA ASN A 105 -13.27 -7.12 5.12
C ASN A 105 -11.82 -7.13 5.66
N SER A 106 -11.49 -8.10 6.52
CA SER A 106 -10.15 -8.30 7.09
C SER A 106 -9.07 -8.65 6.05
N ASN A 107 -9.47 -9.16 4.88
CA ASN A 107 -8.56 -9.38 3.77
C ASN A 107 -8.26 -8.10 2.97
N PHE A 108 -9.01 -7.02 3.23
CA PHE A 108 -8.90 -5.73 2.55
C PHE A 108 -8.40 -4.67 3.54
N PHE A 109 -9.10 -3.54 3.69
CA PHE A 109 -8.61 -2.38 4.41
C PHE A 109 -9.07 -2.31 5.86
N LYS A 110 -9.79 -3.32 6.37
CA LYS A 110 -10.32 -3.29 7.74
C LYS A 110 -9.24 -2.98 8.78
N ASP A 111 -8.07 -3.59 8.70
CA ASP A 111 -6.98 -3.33 9.66
C ASP A 111 -6.51 -1.87 9.62
N LEU A 112 -6.47 -1.27 8.42
CA LEU A 112 -6.14 0.15 8.29
C LEU A 112 -7.23 1.03 8.90
N VAL A 113 -8.50 0.73 8.62
CA VAL A 113 -9.66 1.45 9.17
C VAL A 113 -9.67 1.38 10.69
N ASP A 114 -9.54 0.19 11.26
CA ASP A 114 -9.47 -0.04 12.70
C ASP A 114 -8.26 0.67 13.33
N GLY A 115 -7.15 0.77 12.59
CA GLY A 115 -5.95 1.52 12.98
C GLY A 115 -6.04 3.04 12.79
N GLY A 116 -7.20 3.56 12.36
CA GLY A 116 -7.47 5.00 12.22
C GLY A 116 -7.16 5.60 10.85
N ALA A 117 -6.90 4.80 9.83
CA ALA A 117 -6.71 5.29 8.47
C ALA A 117 -7.99 5.93 7.94
N ARG A 118 -7.82 7.02 7.18
CA ARG A 118 -8.96 7.75 6.61
C ARG A 118 -9.25 7.34 5.18
N PHE A 119 -10.51 7.06 4.87
CA PHE A 119 -10.98 6.91 3.51
C PHE A 119 -11.41 8.26 2.94
N ILE A 120 -10.90 8.60 1.76
CA ILE A 120 -11.29 9.79 1.02
C ILE A 120 -11.62 9.36 -0.40
N ARG A 121 -12.74 9.87 -0.92
CA ARG A 121 -13.13 9.67 -2.32
C ARG A 121 -12.56 10.80 -3.16
N HIS A 122 -11.89 10.45 -4.25
CA HIS A 122 -11.45 11.39 -5.27
C HIS A 122 -12.35 11.27 -6.49
N ASP A 123 -13.08 12.35 -6.74
CA ASP A 123 -13.76 12.64 -8.00
C ASP A 123 -12.74 13.14 -9.05
N ARG A 124 -13.17 13.33 -10.30
CA ARG A 124 -12.30 13.94 -11.34
C ARG A 124 -11.92 15.39 -11.02
N GLU A 125 -12.53 15.99 -10.00
CA GLU A 125 -12.25 17.35 -9.55
C GLU A 125 -11.15 17.35 -8.48
N ASN A 126 -10.55 18.52 -8.23
CA ASN A 126 -9.46 18.66 -7.26
C ASN A 126 -9.92 18.59 -5.79
N ASN A 127 -11.20 18.27 -5.53
CA ASN A 127 -11.79 18.27 -4.19
C ASN A 127 -11.18 17.17 -3.32
N GLY A 128 -11.06 15.94 -3.85
CA GLY A 128 -10.46 14.81 -3.13
C GLY A 128 -9.00 15.08 -2.76
N ALA A 129 -8.19 15.54 -3.72
CA ALA A 129 -6.77 15.84 -3.50
C ALA A 129 -6.56 16.91 -2.41
N ARG A 130 -7.40 17.96 -2.39
CA ARG A 130 -7.33 19.01 -1.36
C ARG A 130 -7.69 18.47 0.02
N GLN A 131 -8.74 17.65 0.12
CA GLN A 131 -9.13 17.01 1.38
C GLN A 131 -8.02 16.11 1.94
N VAL A 132 -7.30 15.40 1.08
CA VAL A 132 -6.14 14.58 1.47
C VAL A 132 -5.06 15.46 2.10
N LEU A 133 -4.68 16.56 1.45
CA LEU A 133 -3.65 17.47 1.97
C LEU A 133 -4.10 18.16 3.26
N ASP A 134 -5.32 18.69 3.30
CA ASP A 134 -5.88 19.33 4.49
C ASP A 134 -5.88 18.36 5.67
N HIS A 135 -6.23 17.09 5.45
CA HIS A 135 -6.16 16.06 6.48
C HIS A 135 -4.71 15.75 6.88
N ILE A 136 -3.81 15.49 5.93
CA ILE A 136 -2.42 15.12 6.23
C ILE A 136 -1.69 16.22 7.01
N PHE A 137 -1.99 17.49 6.74
CA PHE A 137 -1.42 18.61 7.49
C PHE A 137 -1.89 18.70 8.96
N THR A 138 -2.95 17.98 9.34
CA THR A 138 -3.37 17.87 10.75
C THR A 138 -2.67 16.73 11.49
N LEU A 139 -2.01 15.82 10.76
CA LEU A 139 -1.40 14.64 11.34
C LEU A 139 -0.03 14.95 11.97
N VAL A 140 0.24 14.29 13.09
CA VAL A 140 1.56 14.32 13.73
C VAL A 140 2.54 13.49 12.91
N PRO A 141 3.68 14.04 12.46
CA PRO A 141 4.69 13.28 11.73
C PRO A 141 5.19 12.07 12.52
N THR A 142 5.34 10.93 11.85
CA THR A 142 5.72 9.65 12.46
C THR A 142 6.87 8.98 11.73
N THR A 143 7.54 8.07 12.45
CA THR A 143 8.50 7.12 11.90
C THR A 143 7.73 5.83 11.55
N VAL A 144 7.79 5.41 10.30
CA VAL A 144 7.12 4.18 9.81
C VAL A 144 7.93 2.94 10.18
N GLN A 145 7.28 1.76 10.18
CA GLN A 145 7.88 0.50 10.64
C GLN A 145 9.20 0.19 9.97
N ILE A 146 9.29 0.33 8.64
CA ILE A 146 10.52 0.02 7.91
C ILE A 146 11.73 0.84 8.37
N GLN A 147 11.52 2.11 8.74
CA GLN A 147 12.60 2.96 9.23
C GLN A 147 13.12 2.44 10.57
N LYS A 148 12.22 2.00 11.46
CA LYS A 148 12.59 1.40 12.75
C LYS A 148 13.32 0.08 12.56
N GLU A 149 12.77 -0.81 11.74
CA GLU A 149 13.35 -2.14 11.51
C GLU A 149 14.78 -2.07 10.97
N ILE A 150 15.04 -1.19 10.01
CA ILE A 150 16.37 -1.09 9.40
C ILE A 150 17.34 -0.28 10.27
N ARG A 151 16.89 0.85 10.86
CA ARG A 151 17.81 1.78 11.55
C ARG A 151 17.89 1.60 13.06
N GLU A 152 16.82 1.15 13.70
CA GLU A 152 16.78 0.93 15.14
C GLU A 152 17.06 -0.54 15.48
N GLU A 153 16.55 -1.48 14.68
CA GLU A 153 16.69 -2.92 14.91
C GLU A 153 17.80 -3.58 14.07
N GLY A 154 18.35 -2.88 13.07
CA GLY A 154 19.49 -3.36 12.26
C GLY A 154 19.17 -4.47 11.26
N LYS A 155 17.89 -4.65 10.88
CA LYS A 155 17.44 -5.70 9.96
C LYS A 155 17.81 -5.41 8.49
N SER A 156 18.07 -6.47 7.72
CA SER A 156 18.18 -6.41 6.25
C SER A 156 16.80 -6.26 5.58
N LEU A 157 16.78 -5.93 4.28
CA LEU A 157 15.53 -5.81 3.51
C LEU A 157 14.76 -7.13 3.41
N GLU A 158 15.43 -8.28 3.52
CA GLU A 158 14.82 -9.60 3.51
C GLU A 158 14.27 -10.02 4.88
N GLU A 159 14.70 -9.35 5.95
CA GLU A 159 14.34 -9.62 7.34
C GLU A 159 13.20 -8.73 7.84
N ILE A 160 13.08 -7.52 7.31
CA ILE A 160 11.96 -6.62 7.63
C ILE A 160 10.61 -7.26 7.32
N ALA A 161 9.56 -6.82 8.01
CA ALA A 161 8.22 -7.37 7.87
C ALA A 161 7.72 -7.35 6.42
N ALA A 162 7.96 -6.25 5.70
CA ALA A 162 7.56 -6.09 4.30
C ALA A 162 8.29 -7.07 3.36
N GLY A 163 9.59 -7.30 3.58
CA GLY A 163 10.39 -8.24 2.79
C GLY A 163 10.02 -9.69 3.06
N SER A 164 9.77 -10.02 4.33
CA SER A 164 9.24 -11.33 4.71
C SER A 164 7.86 -11.60 4.08
N ALA A 165 6.95 -10.62 4.14
CA ALA A 165 5.63 -10.72 3.53
C ALA A 165 5.70 -10.91 2.01
N GLN A 166 6.64 -10.24 1.34
CA GLN A 166 6.88 -10.40 -0.09
C GLN A 166 7.44 -11.78 -0.43
N ARG A 167 8.43 -12.27 0.34
CA ARG A 167 9.04 -13.60 0.13
C ARG A 167 8.02 -14.73 0.30
N GLU A 168 7.18 -14.66 1.32
CA GLU A 168 6.11 -15.64 1.53
C GLU A 168 5.15 -15.70 0.34
N GLU A 169 4.84 -14.56 -0.25
CA GLU A 169 3.93 -14.48 -1.39
C GLU A 169 4.57 -15.07 -2.66
N ILE A 170 5.86 -14.82 -2.89
CA ILE A 170 6.63 -15.49 -3.95
C ILE A 170 6.61 -17.01 -3.75
N ASN A 171 6.86 -17.48 -2.53
CA ASN A 171 6.84 -18.91 -2.22
C ASN A 171 5.47 -19.55 -2.45
N ARG A 172 4.37 -18.86 -2.09
CA ARG A 172 3.00 -19.31 -2.37
C ARG A 172 2.74 -19.43 -3.87
N MET A 173 3.18 -18.45 -4.66
CA MET A 173 3.05 -18.52 -6.12
C MET A 173 3.85 -19.67 -6.72
N VAL A 174 5.08 -19.88 -6.29
CA VAL A 174 5.93 -20.98 -6.77
C VAL A 174 5.30 -22.33 -6.43
N ALA A 175 4.81 -22.51 -5.20
CA ALA A 175 4.14 -23.75 -4.79
C ALA A 175 2.87 -24.02 -5.61
N LYS A 176 2.07 -22.98 -5.89
CA LYS A 176 0.88 -23.09 -6.72
C LYS A 176 1.23 -23.50 -8.16
N HIS A 177 2.21 -22.84 -8.78
CA HIS A 177 2.64 -23.18 -10.15
C HIS A 177 3.23 -24.59 -10.24
N LYS A 178 4.01 -25.03 -9.23
CA LYS A 178 4.52 -26.41 -9.18
C LYS A 178 3.37 -27.42 -9.18
N LYS A 179 2.37 -27.20 -8.34
CA LYS A 179 1.18 -28.06 -8.29
C LYS A 179 0.44 -28.09 -9.64
N GLU A 180 0.24 -26.94 -10.28
CA GLU A 180 -0.42 -26.87 -11.59
C GLU A 180 0.39 -27.60 -12.67
N MET A 181 1.72 -27.52 -12.64
CA MET A 181 2.60 -28.27 -13.55
C MET A 181 2.54 -29.78 -13.30
N ASP A 182 2.48 -30.21 -12.04
CA ASP A 182 2.35 -31.62 -11.68
C ASP A 182 1.00 -32.18 -12.12
N ASP A 183 -0.09 -31.44 -11.90
CA ASP A 183 -1.44 -31.83 -12.31
C ASP A 183 -1.54 -31.97 -13.85
N LEU A 184 -0.92 -31.06 -14.63
CA LEU A 184 -0.87 -31.15 -16.10
C LEU A 184 -0.05 -32.35 -16.61
N ASN A 185 1.02 -32.74 -15.90
CA ASN A 185 1.84 -33.89 -16.27
C ASN A 185 1.19 -35.24 -15.96
N ILE A 186 0.14 -35.26 -15.13
CA ILE A 186 -0.64 -36.47 -14.80
C ILE A 186 -1.76 -36.73 -15.83
N GLU A 187 -2.15 -35.71 -16.62
CA GLU A 187 -3.18 -35.82 -17.67
C GLU A 187 -2.64 -36.30 -19.04
N ILE A 188 -1.37 -36.70 -19.12
CA ILE A 188 -0.71 -37.28 -20.32
C ILE A 188 -0.34 -38.74 -20.03
#